data_AF-A0A524BK77-F1
#
_entry.id   AF-A0A524BK77-F1
#
_cell.length_a   1.000
_cell.length_b   1.000
_cell.length_c   1.000
_cell.angle_alpha   90.00
_cell.angle_beta   90.00
_cell.angle_gamma   90.00
#
_symmetry.space_group_name_H-M   'P 1'
#
loop_
_entity.id
_entity.type
_entity.pdbx_description
1 polymer ?
#
loop_
_entity_poly.entity_id
_entity_poly.type
_entity_poly.pdbx_seq_one_letter_code
_entity_poly.pdbx_strand_id
1 'polypeptide(L)'
;MSEGQQALDQGREVVESAAGTLEQADELIRAGTELAAACAAAQAAWVPGVSPEDARRAIDDAVGIVDGVLATTPNVPGANELSSVLSSAQESLSSEGGTLGLSRDSLQTACALVTLGG
;
A
#
# COMPACT_ATOMS: atom_id res chain seq x y z
N MET A 1 -40.08 -27.04 -14.16
CA MET A 1 -39.45 -26.09 -13.21
C MET A 1 -40.29 -24.82 -13.25
N SER A 2 -40.72 -24.34 -12.09
CA SER A 2 -41.64 -23.20 -11.97
C SER A 2 -40.87 -21.87 -12.09
N GLU A 3 -41.51 -20.84 -12.64
CA GLU A 3 -40.94 -19.48 -12.77
C GLU A 3 -40.41 -18.94 -11.44
N GLY A 4 -41.01 -19.35 -10.31
CA GLY A 4 -40.54 -19.03 -8.96
C GLY A 4 -39.17 -19.64 -8.60
N GLN A 5 -38.81 -20.82 -9.11
CA GLN A 5 -37.46 -21.38 -8.90
C GLN A 5 -36.41 -20.61 -9.69
N GLN A 6 -36.74 -20.23 -10.92
CA GLN A 6 -35.85 -19.46 -11.79
C GLN A 6 -35.58 -18.04 -11.24
N ALA A 7 -36.57 -17.41 -10.60
CA ALA A 7 -36.39 -16.12 -9.95
C ALA A 7 -35.51 -16.20 -8.69
N LEU A 8 -35.60 -17.29 -7.92
CA LEU A 8 -34.75 -17.52 -6.75
C LEU A 8 -33.30 -17.81 -7.14
N ASP A 9 -33.07 -18.58 -8.21
CA ASP A 9 -31.73 -18.88 -8.72
C ASP A 9 -31.03 -17.60 -9.21
N GLN A 10 -31.74 -16.75 -9.98
CA GLN A 10 -31.24 -15.44 -10.41
C GLN A 10 -30.94 -14.50 -9.23
N GLY A 11 -31.84 -14.47 -8.24
CA GLY A 11 -31.62 -13.66 -7.03
C GLY A 11 -30.38 -14.10 -6.25
N ARG A 12 -30.12 -15.41 -6.18
CA ARG A 12 -28.95 -15.96 -5.52
C ARG A 12 -27.65 -15.60 -6.23
N GLU A 13 -27.62 -15.70 -7.55
CA GLU A 13 -26.45 -15.34 -8.37
C GLU A 13 -26.09 -13.85 -8.21
N VAL A 14 -27.09 -12.97 -8.19
CA VAL A 14 -26.88 -11.53 -7.96
C VAL A 14 -26.31 -11.24 -6.56
N VAL A 15 -26.82 -11.91 -5.53
CA VAL A 15 -26.32 -11.72 -4.15
C VAL A 15 -24.89 -12.24 -4.00
N GLU A 16 -24.56 -13.38 -4.61
CA GLU A 16 -23.21 -13.95 -4.60
C GLU A 16 -22.21 -13.04 -5.34
N SER A 17 -22.62 -12.50 -6.49
CA SER A 17 -21.83 -11.50 -7.23
C SER A 17 -21.62 -10.21 -6.43
N ALA A 18 -22.66 -9.73 -5.73
CA ALA A 18 -22.56 -8.55 -4.89
C ALA A 18 -21.64 -8.78 -3.69
N ALA A 19 -21.73 -9.95 -3.04
CA ALA A 19 -20.85 -10.32 -1.93
C ALA A 19 -19.38 -10.36 -2.37
N GLY A 20 -19.08 -11.00 -3.52
CA GLY A 20 -17.72 -11.04 -4.06
C GLY A 20 -17.18 -9.64 -4.42
N THR A 21 -18.05 -8.71 -4.84
CA THR A 21 -17.65 -7.31 -5.12
C THR A 21 -17.34 -6.56 -3.83
N LEU A 22 -18.09 -6.80 -2.76
CA LEU A 22 -17.87 -6.17 -1.45
C LEU A 22 -16.58 -6.67 -0.79
N GLU A 23 -16.29 -7.97 -0.89
CA GLU A 23 -15.03 -8.55 -0.39
C GLU A 23 -13.81 -7.91 -1.07
N GLN A 24 -13.84 -7.79 -2.41
CA GLN A 24 -12.78 -7.11 -3.17
C GLN A 24 -12.63 -5.63 -2.79
N ALA A 25 -13.74 -4.95 -2.52
CA ALA A 25 -13.70 -3.56 -2.07
C ALA A 25 -13.08 -3.42 -0.67
N ASP A 26 -13.41 -4.33 0.25
CA ASP A 26 -12.83 -4.34 1.61
C ASP A 26 -11.32 -4.60 1.59
N GLU A 27 -10.86 -5.53 0.74
CA GLU A 27 -9.44 -5.78 0.51
C GLU A 27 -8.71 -4.54 -0.01
N LEU A 28 -9.29 -3.82 -0.97
CA LEU A 28 -8.72 -2.58 -1.50
C LEU A 28 -8.66 -1.46 -0.45
N ILE A 29 -9.70 -1.30 0.37
CA ILE A 29 -9.74 -0.32 1.46
C ILE A 29 -8.66 -0.64 2.50
N ARG A 30 -8.52 -1.92 2.85
CA ARG A 30 -7.50 -2.39 3.78
C ARG A 30 -6.10 -2.13 3.23
N ALA A 31 -5.85 -2.49 1.97
CA ALA A 31 -4.59 -2.23 1.30
C ALA A 31 -4.25 -0.73 1.27
N GLY A 32 -5.21 0.13 0.93
CA GLY A 32 -5.02 1.58 0.97
C GLY A 32 -4.65 2.10 2.37
N THR A 33 -5.28 1.54 3.41
CA THR A 33 -4.97 1.87 4.81
C THR A 33 -3.56 1.44 5.21
N GLU A 34 -3.15 0.23 4.79
CA GLU A 34 -1.81 -0.28 5.04
C GLU A 34 -0.74 0.54 4.31
N LEU A 35 -0.97 0.93 3.05
CA LEU A 35 -0.04 1.80 2.33
C LEU A 35 0.05 3.22 2.92
N ALA A 36 -1.06 3.76 3.46
CA ALA A 36 -1.01 5.01 4.20
C ALA A 36 -0.13 4.88 5.46
N ALA A 37 -0.19 3.74 6.15
CA ALA A 37 0.70 3.44 7.28
C ALA A 37 2.17 3.31 6.83
N ALA A 38 2.44 2.67 5.68
CA ALA A 38 3.79 2.62 5.10
C ALA A 38 4.33 4.03 4.80
N CYS A 39 3.49 4.90 4.27
CA CYS A 39 3.83 6.30 4.03
C CYS A 39 4.15 7.06 5.31
N ALA A 40 3.38 6.86 6.38
CA ALA A 40 3.66 7.46 7.68
C ALA A 40 4.98 6.93 8.28
N ALA A 41 5.22 5.62 8.18
CA ALA A 41 6.46 4.98 8.61
C ALA A 41 7.65 5.56 7.85
N ALA A 42 7.59 5.60 6.52
CA ALA A 42 8.63 6.21 5.70
C ALA A 42 8.88 7.65 6.14
N GLN A 43 7.85 8.50 6.19
CA GLN A 43 8.00 9.92 6.57
C GLN A 43 8.69 10.13 7.93
N ALA A 44 8.59 9.18 8.87
CA ALA A 44 9.29 9.24 10.14
C ALA A 44 10.82 9.29 9.99
N ALA A 45 11.38 8.70 8.93
CA ALA A 45 12.82 8.74 8.66
C ALA A 45 13.35 10.16 8.43
N TRP A 46 12.50 11.12 8.02
CA TRP A 46 12.87 12.52 7.76
C TRP A 46 12.57 13.47 8.93
N VAL A 47 12.17 12.95 10.09
CA VAL A 47 11.93 13.79 11.27
C VAL A 47 13.27 14.35 11.79
N PRO A 48 13.37 15.66 12.07
CA PRO A 48 14.60 16.23 12.61
C PRO A 48 15.04 15.54 13.92
N GLY A 49 16.31 15.15 13.98
CA GLY A 49 16.89 14.49 15.16
C GLY A 49 16.74 12.97 15.19
N VAL A 50 16.14 12.35 14.17
CA VAL A 50 16.14 10.89 13.98
C VAL A 50 17.55 10.39 13.68
N SER A 51 17.96 9.30 14.34
CA SER A 51 19.26 8.68 14.10
C SER A 51 19.26 7.98 12.73
N PRO A 52 20.42 7.80 12.07
CA PRO A 52 20.49 7.04 10.82
C PRO A 52 19.96 5.60 10.95
N GLU A 53 20.11 4.98 12.13
CA GLU A 53 19.58 3.64 12.41
C GLU A 53 18.05 3.64 12.47
N ASP A 54 17.46 4.62 13.15
CA ASP A 54 16.00 4.74 13.24
C ASP A 54 15.38 5.14 11.90
N ALA A 55 16.06 5.98 11.12
CA ALA A 55 15.67 6.30 9.76
C ALA A 55 15.67 5.04 8.88
N ARG A 56 16.69 4.20 9.00
CA ARG A 56 16.75 2.93 8.27
C ARG A 56 15.64 1.97 8.69
N ARG A 57 15.41 1.80 10.00
CA ARG A 57 14.31 0.98 10.52
C ARG A 57 12.95 1.45 9.97
N ALA A 58 12.72 2.76 9.93
CA ALA A 58 11.48 3.34 9.40
C ALA A 58 11.27 3.06 7.90
N ILE A 59 12.34 3.07 7.09
CA ILE A 59 12.26 2.67 5.67
C ILE A 59 12.04 1.17 5.53
N ASP A 60 12.77 0.35 6.30
CA ASP A 60 12.62 -1.11 6.27
C ASP A 60 11.18 -1.53 6.66
N ASP A 61 10.60 -0.88 7.68
CA ASP A 61 9.21 -1.09 8.09
C ASP A 61 8.23 -0.71 6.97
N ALA A 62 8.46 0.43 6.30
CA ALA A 62 7.63 0.86 5.18
C ALA A 62 7.69 -0.13 4.00
N VAL A 63 8.89 -0.63 3.65
CA VAL A 63 9.06 -1.67 2.62
C VAL A 63 8.28 -2.93 2.98
N GLY A 64 8.42 -3.40 4.22
CA GLY A 64 7.73 -4.62 4.68
C GLY A 64 6.21 -4.51 4.59
N ILE A 65 5.65 -3.33 4.86
CA ILE A 65 4.20 -3.09 4.71
C ILE A 65 3.80 -3.11 3.22
N VAL A 66 4.52 -2.40 2.35
CA VAL A 66 4.21 -2.36 0.92
C VAL A 66 4.32 -3.74 0.27
N ASP A 67 5.34 -4.52 0.63
CA ASP A 67 5.49 -5.90 0.14
C ASP A 67 4.35 -6.80 0.60
N GLY A 68 3.87 -6.63 1.85
CA GLY A 68 2.69 -7.33 2.36
C GLY A 68 1.41 -6.99 1.60
N VAL A 69 1.24 -5.70 1.27
CA VAL A 69 0.12 -5.24 0.43
C VAL A 69 0.23 -5.80 -0.97
N LEU A 70 1.39 -5.75 -1.62
CA LEU A 70 1.56 -6.28 -2.98
C LEU A 70 1.40 -7.81 -3.06
N ALA A 71 1.73 -8.54 -1.98
CA ALA A 71 1.52 -9.98 -1.90
C ALA A 71 0.04 -10.37 -1.82
N THR A 72 -0.80 -9.52 -1.23
CA THR A 72 -2.23 -9.77 -1.02
C THR A 72 -3.10 -9.09 -2.09
N THR A 73 -2.71 -7.90 -2.54
CA THR A 73 -3.44 -7.06 -3.47
C THR A 73 -2.47 -6.43 -4.50
N PRO A 74 -2.00 -7.21 -5.49
CA PRO A 74 -0.90 -6.83 -6.39
C PRO A 74 -1.22 -5.65 -7.33
N ASN A 75 -2.50 -5.32 -7.51
CA ASN A 75 -2.97 -4.28 -8.44
C ASN A 75 -3.43 -3.01 -7.71
N VAL A 76 -3.02 -2.80 -6.45
CA VAL A 76 -3.35 -1.56 -5.73
C VAL A 76 -2.69 -0.36 -6.38
N PRO A 77 -3.46 0.70 -6.70
CA PRO A 77 -2.92 1.93 -7.28
C PRO A 77 -1.81 2.54 -6.41
N GLY A 78 -0.69 2.92 -7.05
CA GLY A 78 0.42 3.62 -6.39
C GLY A 78 1.36 2.74 -5.56
N ALA A 79 1.03 1.46 -5.33
CA ALA A 79 1.85 0.56 -4.50
C ALA A 79 3.22 0.24 -5.13
N ASN A 80 3.26 0.05 -6.46
CA ASN A 80 4.50 -0.25 -7.19
C ASN A 80 5.44 0.97 -7.23
N GLU A 81 4.88 2.16 -7.45
CA GLU A 81 5.63 3.42 -7.41
C GLU A 81 6.20 3.67 -6.01
N LEU A 82 5.42 3.43 -4.96
CA LEU A 82 5.88 3.54 -3.58
C LEU A 82 6.98 2.51 -3.28
N SER A 83 6.81 1.25 -3.69
CA SER A 83 7.84 0.20 -3.53
C SER A 83 9.16 0.61 -4.18
N SER A 84 9.13 1.08 -5.43
CA SER A 84 10.33 1.53 -6.14
C SER A 84 11.04 2.68 -5.43
N VAL A 85 10.29 3.65 -4.90
CA VAL A 85 10.86 4.77 -4.14
C VAL A 85 11.50 4.27 -2.85
N LEU A 86 10.83 3.39 -2.10
CA LEU A 86 11.36 2.87 -0.85
C LEU A 86 12.63 2.01 -1.06
N SER A 87 12.67 1.17 -2.10
CA SER A 87 13.88 0.42 -2.47
C SER A 87 15.08 1.34 -2.75
N SER A 88 14.86 2.43 -3.50
CA SER A 88 15.91 3.42 -3.76
C SER A 88 16.40 4.13 -2.49
N ALA A 89 15.50 4.40 -1.52
CA ALA A 89 15.89 4.92 -0.21
C ALA A 89 16.75 3.91 0.58
N GLN A 90 16.36 2.64 0.56
CA GLN A 90 17.07 1.54 1.23
C GLN A 90 18.49 1.37 0.69
N GLU A 91 18.66 1.40 -0.63
CA GLU A 91 19.97 1.35 -1.29
C GLU A 91 20.84 2.55 -0.91
N SER A 92 20.26 3.74 -0.90
CA SER A 92 20.96 4.98 -0.52
C SER A 92 21.44 4.96 0.93
N LEU A 93 20.60 4.47 1.85
CA LEU A 93 20.93 4.31 3.27
C LEU A 93 21.99 3.23 3.52
N SER A 94 22.09 2.24 2.63
CA SER A 94 23.08 1.16 2.72
C SER A 94 24.48 1.59 2.24
N SER A 95 24.59 2.75 1.57
CA SER A 95 25.87 3.32 1.15
C SER A 95 26.63 3.97 2.33
N GLU A 96 27.96 3.83 2.37
CA GLU A 96 28.81 4.38 3.44
C GLU A 96 28.69 5.91 3.49
N GLY A 97 28.12 6.43 4.59
CA GLY A 97 27.80 7.86 4.76
C GLY A 97 26.30 8.19 4.75
N GLY A 98 25.45 7.16 4.64
CA GLY A 98 23.98 7.12 4.76
C GLY A 98 23.28 8.41 5.17
N THR A 99 23.17 9.33 4.22
CA THR A 99 22.06 10.29 4.22
C THR A 99 20.91 9.60 3.50
N LEU A 100 19.66 9.95 3.84
CA LEU A 100 18.51 9.55 3.02
C LEU A 100 18.74 10.15 1.63
N GLY A 101 19.34 9.38 0.70
CA GLY A 101 19.63 9.79 -0.68
C GLY A 101 18.37 10.01 -1.53
N LEU A 102 17.22 10.04 -0.85
CA LEU A 102 15.91 10.19 -1.42
C LEU A 102 15.33 11.55 -1.00
N SER A 103 14.93 12.34 -1.99
CA SER A 103 14.29 13.63 -1.72
C SER A 103 12.94 13.40 -1.05
N ARG A 104 12.67 14.19 -0.01
CA ARG A 104 11.37 14.20 0.69
C ARG A 104 10.20 14.41 -0.28
N ASP A 105 10.44 15.17 -1.35
CA ASP A 105 9.47 15.44 -2.41
C ASP A 105 9.10 14.20 -3.22
N SER A 106 10.06 13.30 -3.51
CA SER A 106 9.78 12.04 -4.21
C SER A 106 8.93 11.10 -3.36
N LEU A 107 9.21 11.02 -2.06
CA LEU A 107 8.38 10.25 -1.13
C LEU A 107 6.98 10.85 -1.00
N GLN A 108 6.86 12.17 -0.85
CA GLN A 108 5.55 12.84 -0.79
C GLN A 108 4.74 12.60 -2.06
N THR A 109 5.37 12.62 -3.23
CA THR A 109 4.72 12.34 -4.51
C THR A 109 4.20 10.91 -4.56
N ALA A 110 5.03 9.92 -4.20
CA ALA A 110 4.62 8.51 -4.15
C ALA A 110 3.47 8.28 -3.16
N CYS A 111 3.54 8.89 -1.97
CA CYS A 111 2.48 8.80 -0.97
C CYS A 111 1.18 9.48 -1.40
N ALA A 112 1.26 10.57 -2.16
CA ALA A 112 0.08 11.21 -2.72
C ALA A 112 -0.65 10.30 -3.73
N LEU A 113 0.08 9.51 -4.52
CA LEU A 113 -0.50 8.56 -5.49
C LEU A 113 -1.32 7.47 -4.80
N VAL A 114 -0.84 6.96 -3.66
CA VAL A 114 -1.58 5.99 -2.83
C VAL A 114 -2.82 6.64 -2.22
N THR A 115 -2.73 7.89 -1.76
CA THR A 115 -3.82 8.56 -1.03
C THR A 115 -4.94 9.07 -1.95
N LEU A 116 -4.64 9.37 -3.21
CA LEU A 116 -5.60 9.87 -4.21
C LEU A 116 -6.17 8.77 -5.12
N GLY A 117 -5.62 7.56 -5.07
CA GLY A 117 -6.04 6.41 -5.87
C GLY A 117 -7.12 5.53 -5.22
N GLY A 118 -7.63 5.90 -4.05
CA GLY A 118 -8.68 5.21 -3.30
C GLY A 118 -10.02 5.96 -3.30
#